data_AF-X1R859-F1
#
_entry.id   AF-X1R859-F1
#
_cell.length_a   1.000
_cell.length_b   1.000
_cell.length_c   1.000
_cell.angle_alpha   90.00
_cell.angle_beta   90.00
_cell.angle_gamma   90.00
#
_symmetry.space_group_name_H-M   'P 1'
#
loop_
_entity.id
_entity.type
_entity.pdbx_description
1 polymer ?
#
loop_
_entity_poly.entity_id
_entity_poly.type
_entity_poly.pdbx_seq_one_letter_code
_entity_poly.pdbx_strand_id
1 'polypeptide(L)' 'MAYNTRGRIKERFEGIHKNFEWIKVHCAECLKLIADKNPSMSEGVKSLGEGAKMLDDIAQDIYSKV' A
#
# COMPACT_ATOMS: atom_id res chain seq x y z
N MET A 1 16.79 -9.84 -10.57
CA MET A 1 17.14 -10.74 -9.45
C MET A 1 18.55 -10.44 -9.02
N ALA A 2 18.68 -9.64 -7.96
CA ALA A 2 19.96 -9.21 -7.44
C ALA A 2 20.72 -10.38 -6.80
N TYR A 3 22.03 -10.41 -7.03
CA TYR A 3 22.90 -11.51 -6.58
C TYR A 3 23.31 -11.40 -5.10
N ASN A 4 23.35 -10.18 -4.54
CA ASN A 4 23.80 -9.93 -3.16
C ASN A 4 22.65 -9.71 -2.18
N THR A 5 22.92 -9.88 -0.87
CA THR A 5 21.93 -9.76 0.22
C THR A 5 21.21 -8.41 0.18
N ARG A 6 21.95 -7.31 -0.02
CA ARG A 6 21.40 -5.95 -0.11
C ARG A 6 20.36 -5.84 -1.23
N GLY A 7 20.70 -6.26 -2.44
CA GLY A 7 19.79 -6.18 -3.58
C GLY A 7 18.58 -7.09 -3.42
N ARG A 8 18.74 -8.29 -2.82
CA ARG A 8 17.60 -9.15 -2.51
C ARG A 8 16.64 -8.51 -1.52
N ILE A 9 17.14 -7.78 -0.52
CA ILE A 9 16.29 -7.01 0.42
C ILE A 9 15.56 -5.90 -0.34
N LYS A 10 16.25 -5.13 -1.20
CA LYS A 10 15.63 -4.08 -2.02
C LYS A 10 14.49 -4.62 -2.89
N GLU A 11 14.70 -5.74 -3.58
CA GLU A 11 13.65 -6.36 -4.41
C GLU A 11 12.41 -6.74 -3.59
N ARG A 12 12.57 -7.16 -2.33
CA ARG A 12 11.43 -7.45 -1.44
C ARG A 12 10.67 -6.19 -1.06
N PHE A 13 11.36 -5.13 -0.69
CA PHE A 13 10.74 -3.85 -0.34
C PHE A 13 10.07 -3.17 -1.54
N GLU A 14 10.62 -3.30 -2.75
CA GLU A 14 9.95 -2.89 -3.99
C GLU A 14 8.65 -3.68 -4.24
N GLY A 15 8.66 -4.98 -3.94
CA GLY A 15 7.45 -5.80 -3.98
C GLY A 15 6.40 -5.37 -2.95
N ILE A 16 6.83 -5.05 -1.72
CA ILE A 16 5.96 -4.53 -0.67
C ILE A 16 5.31 -3.20 -1.11
N HIS A 17 6.11 -2.27 -1.63
CA HIS A 17 5.60 -0.98 -2.12
C HIS A 17 4.54 -1.16 -3.21
N LYS A 18 4.80 -2.00 -4.21
CA LYS A 18 3.84 -2.32 -5.28
C LYS A 18 2.53 -2.91 -4.73
N ASN A 19 2.61 -3.77 -3.71
CA ASN A 19 1.41 -4.32 -3.09
C ASN A 19 0.57 -3.24 -2.39
N PHE A 20 1.21 -2.28 -1.71
CA PHE A 20 0.49 -1.14 -1.12
C PHE A 20 -0.11 -0.21 -2.17
N GLU A 21 0.56 0.01 -3.31
CA GLU A 21 -0.05 0.71 -4.45
C GLU A 21 -1.32 0.02 -4.94
N TRP A 22 -1.28 -1.30 -5.13
CA TRP A 22 -2.47 -2.07 -5.52
C TRP A 22 -3.59 -1.99 -4.49
N ILE A 23 -3.28 -2.05 -3.20
CA ILE A 23 -4.28 -1.87 -2.14
C ILE A 23 -4.95 -0.48 -2.25
N LYS A 24 -4.16 0.58 -2.46
CA LYS A 24 -4.69 1.95 -2.65
C LYS A 24 -5.62 2.04 -3.87
N VAL A 25 -5.25 1.41 -4.99
CA VAL A 25 -6.09 1.33 -6.20
C VAL A 25 -7.41 0.63 -5.91
N HIS A 26 -7.38 -0.53 -5.26
CA HIS A 26 -8.60 -1.28 -4.94
C HIS A 26 -9.50 -0.52 -3.95
N CYS A 27 -8.93 0.16 -2.95
CA CYS A 27 -9.71 1.00 -2.04
C CYS A 27 -10.42 2.13 -2.79
N ALA A 28 -9.74 2.78 -3.74
CA ALA A 28 -10.35 3.83 -4.57
C ALA A 28 -11.50 3.31 -5.44
N GLU A 29 -11.33 2.13 -6.06
CA GLU A 29 -12.41 1.50 -6.83
C GLU A 29 -13.60 1.09 -5.94
N CYS A 30 -13.35 0.53 -4.75
CA CYS A 30 -14.41 0.24 -3.78
C CYS A 30 -15.19 1.50 -3.40
N LEU A 31 -14.52 2.63 -3.18
CA LEU A 31 -15.19 3.90 -2.87
C LEU A 31 -16.07 4.39 -4.02
N LYS A 32 -15.64 4.21 -5.28
CA LYS A 32 -16.47 4.52 -6.46
C LYS A 32 -17.72 3.65 -6.53
N LEU A 33 -17.60 2.36 -6.19
CA LEU A 33 -18.72 1.40 -6.23
C LEU A 33 -19.73 1.64 -5.09
N ILE A 34 -19.25 1.95 -3.89
CA ILE A 34 -20.11 2.24 -2.73
C ILE A 34 -20.79 3.60 -2.91
N ALA A 35 -20.04 4.60 -3.38
CA ALA A 35 -20.46 5.99 -3.45
C ALA A 35 -21.09 6.46 -2.12
N ASP A 36 -22.27 7.04 -2.17
CA ASP A 36 -23.07 7.58 -1.08
C ASP A 36 -24.05 6.56 -0.46
N LYS A 37 -24.06 5.31 -0.94
CA LYS A 37 -25.04 4.29 -0.53
C LYS A 37 -24.79 3.70 0.86
N ASN A 38 -23.54 3.69 1.32
CA ASN A 38 -23.17 3.16 2.64
C ASN A 38 -22.03 3.96 3.27
N PRO A 39 -22.36 5.01 4.07
CA PRO A 39 -21.36 5.88 4.69
C PRO A 39 -20.37 5.15 5.60
N SER A 40 -20.84 4.17 6.39
CA SER A 40 -19.98 3.41 7.30
C SER A 40 -18.94 2.57 6.56
N MET A 41 -19.35 1.90 5.47
CA MET A 41 -18.41 1.15 4.64
C MET A 41 -17.42 2.06 3.93
N SER A 42 -17.89 3.21 3.40
CA SER A 42 -17.01 4.22 2.80
C SER A 42 -15.96 4.75 3.78
N GLU A 43 -16.33 4.98 5.04
CA GLU A 43 -15.39 5.37 6.09
C GLU A 43 -14.35 4.27 6.35
N GLY A 44 -14.80 3.02 6.52
CA GLY A 44 -13.88 1.89 6.72
C GLY A 44 -12.89 1.70 5.58
N VAL A 45 -13.33 1.84 4.32
CA VAL A 45 -12.45 1.73 3.14
C VAL A 45 -11.47 2.91 3.06
N LYS A 46 -11.89 4.13 3.44
CA LYS A 46 -10.97 5.28 3.54
C LYS A 46 -9.89 5.03 4.58
N SER A 47 -10.26 4.60 5.79
CA SER A 47 -9.30 4.28 6.85
C SER A 47 -8.33 3.17 6.46
N LEU A 48 -8.79 2.15 5.71
CA LEU A 48 -7.91 1.12 5.16
C LEU A 48 -6.89 1.69 4.18
N GLY A 49 -7.31 2.58 3.27
CA GLY A 49 -6.42 3.25 2.32
C GLY A 49 -5.36 4.13 3.01
N GLU A 50 -5.76 4.85 4.07
CA GLU A 50 -4.84 5.65 4.88
C GLU A 50 -3.84 4.77 5.65
N GLY A 51 -4.30 3.66 6.25
CA GLY A 51 -3.43 2.70 6.91
C GLY A 51 -2.43 2.05 5.94
N ALA A 52 -2.88 1.69 4.73
CA ALA A 52 -2.00 1.17 3.69
C ALA A 52 -0.92 2.18 3.29
N LYS A 53 -1.27 3.46 3.17
CA LYS A 53 -0.29 4.53 2.91
C LYS A 53 0.73 4.65 4.05
N MET A 54 0.29 4.64 5.31
CA MET A 54 1.20 4.73 6.45
C MET A 54 2.21 3.58 6.49
N LEU A 55 1.75 2.35 6.22
CA LEU A 55 2.62 1.17 6.15
C LEU A 55 3.59 1.23 4.96
N ASP A 56 3.13 1.75 3.82
CA ASP A 56 3.96 1.99 2.63
C ASP A 56 5.08 3.01 2.91
N ASP A 57 4.74 4.12 3.57
CA ASP A 57 5.71 5.16 3.95
C ASP A 57 6.81 4.59 4.88
N ILE A 58 6.43 3.73 5.84
CA ILE A 58 7.39 3.01 6.70
C ILE A 58 8.27 2.07 5.87
N ALA A 59 7.68 1.33 4.93
CA ALA A 59 8.43 0.41 4.06
C ALA A 59 9.44 1.17 3.18
N GLN A 60 9.06 2.34 2.66
CA GLN A 60 9.95 3.20 1.87
C GLN A 60 11.08 3.81 2.70
N ASP A 61 10.80 4.25 3.94
CA ASP A 61 11.83 4.74 4.86
C ASP A 61 12.87 3.64 5.13
N ILE A 62 12.44 2.40 5.37
CA ILE A 62 13.36 1.27 5.53
C ILE A 62 14.13 1.01 4.22
N TYR A 63 13.46 0.99 3.06
CA TYR A 63 14.14 0.81 1.77
C TYR A 63 15.25 1.83 1.53
N SER A 64 15.01 3.09 1.90
CA SER A 64 15.98 4.19 1.74
C SER A 64 17.27 3.96 2.54
N LYS A 65 17.19 3.18 3.62
CA LYS A 65 18.31 2.84 4.51
C LYS A 65 19.05 1.57 4.08
N VAL A 66 18.49 0.79 3.14
CA VAL A 66 19.10 -0.43 2.60
C VAL A 66 20.13 -0.09 1.52
#